data_AF-A0A9W8H0S2-F1
#
_entry.id   AF-A0A9W8H0S2-F1
#
_cell.length_a   1.000
_cell.length_b   1.000
_cell.length_c   1.000
_cell.angle_alpha   90.00
_cell.angle_beta   90.00
_cell.angle_gamma   90.00
#
_symmetry.space_group_name_H-M   'P 1'
#
loop_
_entity.id
_entity.type
_entity.pdbx_description
1 polymer ?
#
loop_
_entity_poly.entity_id
_entity_poly.type
_entity_poly.pdbx_seq_one_letter_code
_entity_poly.pdbx_strand_id
1 'polypeptide(L)'
;MLALFLSMNTSTTTLANRCRRFEQSDLYRQHETFFNDHFAKYPVFSMDFSHSLPSTAEAATSILWGNVISACKGSMEYFDTLANTFQEGNLGRFASIGDMKLAIRGIQEAHEKFRTDSSITGSGCGGFLKALMEVLYNCPGGQGSVVTIDEYDKPIFYALHELGISEEAREDIANVYSQFYTTIFKNNLYLRLGLMVGVFKVPLSGVLSEENSANVF
;
A
#
# COMPACT_ATOMS: atom_id res chain seq x y z
N MET A 1 14.72 -6.94 -28.04
CA MET A 1 14.28 -7.34 -26.68
C MET A 1 14.65 -6.31 -25.60
N LEU A 2 15.82 -5.65 -25.66
CA LEU A 2 16.13 -4.48 -24.79
C LEU A 2 15.35 -3.21 -25.12
N ALA A 3 14.96 -2.99 -26.39
CA ALA A 3 14.26 -1.77 -26.81
C ALA A 3 12.80 -1.66 -26.31
N LEU A 4 12.14 -2.79 -26.02
CA LEU A 4 10.79 -2.84 -25.41
C LEU A 4 10.84 -2.68 -23.88
N PHE A 5 11.99 -2.92 -23.26
CA PHE A 5 12.23 -2.66 -21.84
C PHE A 5 12.33 -1.16 -21.55
N LEU A 6 12.72 -0.37 -22.57
CA LEU A 6 12.79 1.08 -22.47
C LEU A 6 11.41 1.72 -22.66
N SER A 7 10.53 1.24 -23.56
CA SER A 7 9.26 1.93 -23.82
C SER A 7 8.28 1.96 -22.63
N MET A 8 8.41 1.02 -21.69
CA MET A 8 7.63 1.01 -20.44
C MET A 8 8.26 1.82 -19.29
N ASN A 9 9.56 2.11 -19.38
CA ASN A 9 10.25 3.03 -18.48
C ASN A 9 10.34 4.47 -19.05
N THR A 10 9.96 4.69 -20.31
CA THR A 10 10.04 5.99 -21.00
C THR A 10 8.69 6.65 -21.27
N SER A 11 7.60 6.19 -20.65
CA SER A 11 6.67 7.21 -20.16
C SER A 11 7.46 7.96 -19.08
N THR A 12 8.13 9.03 -19.49
CA THR A 12 8.87 9.96 -18.61
C THR A 12 8.02 10.37 -17.41
N THR A 13 6.70 10.25 -17.50
CA THR A 13 5.72 10.42 -16.43
C THR A 13 5.74 9.31 -15.38
N THR A 14 5.85 8.01 -15.72
CA THR A 14 5.70 6.92 -14.72
C THR A 14 6.98 6.62 -13.92
N LEU A 15 8.16 6.72 -14.55
CA LEU A 15 9.43 6.62 -13.81
C LEU A 15 9.69 7.89 -13.01
N ALA A 16 9.50 9.08 -13.59
CA ALA A 16 9.68 10.33 -12.85
C ALA A 16 8.67 10.46 -11.71
N ASN A 17 7.41 10.04 -11.87
CA ASN A 17 6.45 10.03 -10.76
C ASN A 17 6.85 9.04 -9.65
N ARG A 18 7.44 7.88 -10.01
CA ARG A 18 7.98 6.92 -9.03
C ARG A 18 9.20 7.49 -8.30
N CYS A 19 10.16 8.06 -9.02
CA CYS A 19 11.33 8.72 -8.41
C CYS A 19 10.93 9.90 -7.54
N ARG A 20 9.97 10.73 -7.99
CA ARG A 20 9.48 11.90 -7.25
C ARG A 20 8.89 11.57 -5.88
N ARG A 21 8.25 10.41 -5.72
CA ARG A 21 7.73 9.95 -4.42
C ARG A 21 8.85 9.67 -3.40
N PHE A 22 10.05 9.36 -3.88
CA PHE A 22 11.20 9.05 -3.05
C PHE A 22 12.28 10.13 -3.09
N GLU A 23 12.09 11.24 -3.82
CA GLU A 23 13.05 12.35 -3.96
C GLU A 23 13.56 12.86 -2.61
N GLN A 24 12.68 12.86 -1.60
CA GLN A 24 13.04 13.29 -0.25
C GLN A 24 13.59 12.18 0.65
N SER A 25 13.60 10.91 0.22
CA SER A 25 14.13 9.80 1.00
C SER A 25 15.65 9.68 0.85
N ASP A 26 16.35 9.35 1.94
CA ASP A 26 17.78 9.02 1.88
C ASP A 26 18.04 7.75 1.05
N LEU A 27 17.06 6.85 0.96
CA LEU A 27 17.12 5.66 0.10
C LEU A 27 17.35 6.05 -1.37
N TYR A 28 16.63 7.06 -1.86
CA TYR A 28 16.78 7.56 -3.22
C TYR A 28 18.07 8.36 -3.39
N ARG A 29 18.41 9.25 -2.44
CA ARG A 29 19.55 10.16 -2.57
C ARG A 29 20.91 9.48 -2.36
N GLN A 30 20.97 8.46 -1.49
CA GLN A 30 22.22 7.85 -1.06
C GLN A 30 22.41 6.42 -1.60
N HIS A 31 21.34 5.77 -2.07
CA HIS A 31 21.36 4.38 -2.55
C HIS A 31 20.63 4.22 -3.90
N GLU A 32 20.94 5.09 -4.87
CA GLU A 32 20.28 5.15 -6.18
C GLU A 32 20.27 3.80 -6.93
N THR A 33 21.38 3.05 -6.92
CA THR A 33 21.46 1.73 -7.58
C THR A 33 20.47 0.74 -6.97
N PHE A 34 20.42 0.67 -5.63
CA PHE A 34 19.48 -0.18 -4.91
C PHE A 34 18.03 0.26 -5.18
N PHE A 35 17.75 1.57 -5.16
CA PHE A 35 16.43 2.11 -5.50
C PHE A 35 16.00 1.72 -6.92
N ASN A 36 16.88 1.86 -7.90
CA ASN A 36 16.58 1.51 -9.28
C ASN A 36 16.38 0.01 -9.46
N ASP A 37 17.13 -0.82 -8.75
CA ASP A 37 17.04 -2.27 -8.85
C ASP A 37 15.84 -2.87 -8.11
N HIS A 38 15.37 -2.22 -7.05
CA HIS A 38 14.37 -2.78 -6.14
C HIS A 38 13.05 -2.00 -6.05
N PHE A 39 12.97 -0.75 -6.52
CA PHE A 39 11.79 0.10 -6.41
C PHE A 39 11.36 0.72 -7.74
N ALA A 40 12.31 1.24 -8.54
CA ALA A 40 11.98 1.91 -9.80
C ALA A 40 11.36 0.96 -10.86
N LYS A 41 11.63 -0.35 -10.74
CA LYS A 41 11.13 -1.39 -11.65
C LYS A 41 9.72 -1.88 -11.30
N TYR A 42 9.25 -1.64 -10.08
CA TYR A 42 8.00 -2.20 -9.57
C TYR A 42 6.96 -1.09 -9.36
N PRO A 43 5.65 -1.41 -9.43
CA PRO A 43 4.63 -0.58 -8.81
C PRO A 43 4.86 -0.52 -7.30
N VAL A 44 4.77 0.68 -6.73
CA VAL A 44 4.97 0.89 -5.29
C VAL A 44 3.73 1.53 -4.67
N PHE A 45 3.17 0.85 -3.68
CA PHE A 45 2.04 1.32 -2.89
C PHE A 45 2.54 1.75 -1.52
N SER A 46 2.46 3.04 -1.25
CA SER A 46 2.91 3.63 0.00
C SER A 46 1.71 4.12 0.80
N MET A 47 1.64 3.70 2.06
CA MET A 47 0.60 4.07 3.02
C MET A 47 1.25 4.59 4.29
N ASP A 48 0.65 5.61 4.89
CA ASP A 48 1.15 6.27 6.09
C ASP A 48 0.03 6.32 7.14
N PHE A 49 0.23 5.58 8.23
CA PHE A 49 -0.71 5.53 9.34
C PHE A 49 -0.34 6.47 10.49
N SER A 50 0.61 7.38 10.31
CA SER A 50 1.08 8.33 11.33
C SER A 50 -0.01 9.23 11.93
N HIS A 51 -1.17 9.37 11.29
CA HIS A 51 -2.32 10.13 11.79
C HIS A 51 -3.56 9.26 12.07
N SER A 52 -3.39 7.94 12.15
CA SER A 52 -4.50 6.99 12.23
C SER A 52 -4.90 6.73 13.67
N LEU A 53 -6.02 7.33 14.08
CA LEU A 53 -6.55 7.27 15.45
C LEU A 53 -8.01 6.77 15.43
N PRO A 54 -8.26 5.51 15.00
CA PRO A 54 -9.62 4.99 14.90
C PRO A 54 -10.24 4.77 16.29
N SER A 55 -11.49 5.18 16.47
CA SER A 55 -12.29 4.90 17.68
C SER A 55 -13.35 3.81 17.47
N THR A 56 -13.64 3.42 16.22
CA THR A 56 -14.55 2.33 15.85
C THR A 56 -14.01 1.53 14.66
N ALA A 57 -14.59 0.36 14.39
CA ALA A 57 -14.26 -0.48 13.25
C ALA A 57 -14.55 0.21 11.90
N GLU A 58 -15.62 0.99 11.82
CA GLU A 58 -15.99 1.78 10.64
C GLU A 58 -14.95 2.88 10.39
N ALA A 59 -14.52 3.58 11.46
CA ALA A 59 -13.46 4.57 11.37
C ALA A 59 -12.14 3.95 10.90
N ALA A 60 -11.76 2.79 11.47
CA ALA A 60 -10.60 2.03 11.02
C ALA A 60 -10.69 1.66 9.54
N THR A 61 -11.85 1.15 9.11
CA THR A 61 -12.11 0.78 7.71
C THR A 61 -12.00 1.99 6.78
N SER A 62 -12.57 3.13 7.17
CA SER A 62 -12.52 4.38 6.40
C SER A 62 -11.10 4.92 6.26
N ILE A 63 -10.33 4.98 7.35
CA ILE A 63 -8.92 5.40 7.35
C ILE A 63 -8.09 4.53 6.42
N LEU A 64 -8.30 3.22 6.50
CA LEU A 64 -7.56 2.25 5.71
C LEU A 64 -7.90 2.36 4.22
N TRP A 65 -9.18 2.51 3.86
CA TRP A 65 -9.59 2.80 2.49
C TRP A 65 -8.99 4.10 1.96
N GLY A 66 -9.01 5.17 2.75
CA GLY A 66 -8.39 6.44 2.37
C GLY A 66 -6.91 6.29 2.01
N ASN A 67 -6.18 5.54 2.82
CA ASN A 67 -4.78 5.21 2.56
C ASN A 67 -4.59 4.38 1.29
N VAL A 68 -5.39 3.33 1.09
CA VAL A 68 -5.32 2.47 -0.10
C VAL A 68 -5.63 3.26 -1.37
N ILE A 69 -6.70 4.05 -1.39
CA ILE A 69 -7.09 4.88 -2.54
C ILE A 69 -5.98 5.89 -2.88
N SER A 70 -5.44 6.57 -1.87
CA SER A 70 -4.32 7.50 -2.05
C SER A 70 -3.10 6.80 -2.67
N ALA A 71 -2.74 5.62 -2.15
CA ALA A 71 -1.62 4.83 -2.66
C ALA A 71 -1.80 4.43 -4.13
N CYS A 72 -3.04 4.15 -4.55
CA CYS A 72 -3.39 3.63 -5.88
C CYS A 72 -3.47 4.69 -6.99
N LYS A 73 -3.49 5.98 -6.65
CA LYS A 73 -3.64 7.08 -7.63
C LYS A 73 -2.70 6.98 -8.82
N GLY A 74 -1.42 6.69 -8.59
CA GLY A 74 -0.42 6.58 -9.66
C GLY A 74 -0.68 5.41 -10.62
N SER A 75 -1.27 4.32 -10.11
CA SER A 75 -1.68 3.18 -10.94
C SER A 75 -2.91 3.51 -11.79
N MET A 76 -3.84 4.34 -11.28
CA MET A 76 -4.99 4.79 -12.06
C MET A 76 -4.54 5.67 -13.24
N GLU A 77 -3.65 6.63 -13.00
CA GLU A 77 -3.05 7.49 -14.04
C GLU A 77 -2.31 6.65 -15.11
N TYR A 78 -1.62 5.60 -14.69
CA TYR A 78 -0.98 4.65 -15.59
C TYR A 78 -2.00 3.91 -16.46
N PHE A 79 -3.09 3.42 -15.89
CA PHE A 79 -4.15 2.75 -16.63
C PHE A 79 -4.84 3.66 -17.65
N ASP A 80 -5.09 4.93 -17.31
CA ASP A 80 -5.62 5.90 -18.26
C ASP A 80 -4.66 6.11 -19.44
N THR A 81 -3.36 6.21 -19.16
CA THR A 81 -2.33 6.32 -20.20
C THR A 81 -2.31 5.07 -21.08
N LEU A 82 -2.37 3.89 -20.47
CA LEU A 82 -2.33 2.63 -21.18
C LEU A 82 -3.56 2.41 -22.07
N ALA A 83 -4.75 2.80 -21.61
CA ALA A 83 -5.99 2.72 -22.39
C ALA A 83 -5.94 3.58 -23.67
N ASN A 84 -5.24 4.71 -23.62
CA ASN A 84 -5.14 5.68 -24.72
C ASN A 84 -3.98 5.40 -25.69
N THR A 85 -2.94 4.68 -25.24
CA THR A 85 -1.69 4.48 -26.02
C THR A 85 -1.52 3.04 -26.54
N PHE A 86 -2.50 2.17 -26.29
CA PHE A 86 -2.40 0.76 -26.60
C PHE A 86 -2.22 0.51 -28.11
N GLN A 87 -1.03 0.04 -28.51
CA GLN A 87 -0.80 -0.52 -29.84
C GLN A 87 -1.09 -2.03 -29.80
N GLU A 88 -1.88 -2.51 -30.76
CA GLU A 88 -2.27 -3.91 -30.87
C GLU A 88 -1.02 -4.81 -30.83
N GLY A 89 -0.95 -5.73 -29.86
CA GLY A 89 0.08 -6.78 -29.82
C GLY A 89 0.80 -6.99 -28.48
N ASN A 90 0.70 -6.08 -27.51
CA ASN A 90 1.35 -6.27 -26.19
C ASN A 90 0.32 -6.55 -25.09
N LEU A 91 -0.07 -7.82 -24.97
CA LEU A 91 -1.10 -8.29 -24.03
C LEU A 91 -0.58 -8.60 -22.63
N GLY A 92 0.74 -8.59 -22.42
CA GLY A 92 1.34 -9.11 -21.19
C GLY A 92 0.92 -10.56 -20.96
N ARG A 93 0.21 -10.80 -19.86
CA ARG A 93 -0.31 -12.13 -19.47
C ARG A 93 -1.82 -12.27 -19.71
N PHE A 94 -2.47 -11.29 -20.33
CA PHE A 94 -3.90 -11.36 -20.65
C PHE A 94 -4.15 -12.20 -21.91
N ALA A 95 -5.30 -12.88 -21.97
CA ALA A 95 -5.68 -13.69 -23.13
C ALA A 95 -6.09 -12.85 -24.34
N SER A 96 -6.65 -11.66 -24.12
CA SER A 96 -7.03 -10.73 -25.17
C SER A 96 -6.95 -9.26 -24.74
N ILE A 97 -6.98 -8.34 -25.71
CA ILE A 97 -7.08 -6.90 -25.45
C ILE A 97 -8.38 -6.59 -24.70
N GLY A 98 -9.45 -7.32 -25.01
CA GLY A 98 -10.75 -7.20 -24.35
C GLY A 98 -10.66 -7.51 -22.86
N ASP A 99 -10.02 -8.64 -22.51
CA ASP A 99 -9.86 -9.06 -21.11
C ASP A 99 -9.02 -8.06 -20.31
N MET A 100 -7.94 -7.56 -20.92
CA MET A 100 -7.10 -6.54 -20.31
C MET A 100 -7.88 -5.25 -20.04
N LYS A 101 -8.62 -4.74 -21.04
CA LYS A 101 -9.44 -3.52 -20.90
C LYS A 101 -10.53 -3.71 -19.87
N LEU A 102 -11.16 -4.88 -19.82
CA LEU A 102 -12.20 -5.21 -18.86
C LEU A 102 -11.64 -5.23 -17.43
N ALA A 103 -10.50 -5.88 -17.22
CA ALA A 103 -9.84 -5.95 -15.92
C ALA A 103 -9.42 -4.55 -15.41
N ILE A 104 -8.81 -3.74 -16.28
CA ILE A 104 -8.43 -2.37 -15.96
C ILE A 104 -9.66 -1.53 -15.60
N ARG A 105 -10.71 -1.59 -16.42
CA ARG A 105 -11.95 -0.84 -16.18
C ARG A 105 -12.59 -1.24 -14.86
N GLY A 106 -12.66 -2.53 -14.54
CA GLY A 106 -13.21 -3.01 -13.28
C GLY A 106 -12.47 -2.44 -12.06
N ILE A 107 -11.14 -2.32 -12.13
CA ILE A 107 -10.34 -1.68 -11.08
C ILE A 107 -10.63 -0.18 -11.00
N GLN A 108 -10.72 0.53 -12.13
CA GLN A 108 -11.00 1.96 -12.16
C GLN A 108 -12.40 2.28 -11.62
N GLU A 109 -13.41 1.50 -12.02
CA GLU A 109 -14.79 1.63 -11.53
C GLU A 109 -14.87 1.36 -10.02
N ALA A 110 -14.19 0.32 -9.53
CA ALA A 110 -14.11 0.06 -8.09
C ALA A 110 -13.45 1.24 -7.36
N HIS A 111 -12.29 1.70 -7.82
CA HIS A 111 -11.58 2.84 -7.24
C HIS A 111 -12.47 4.09 -7.17
N GLU A 112 -13.18 4.41 -8.26
CA GLU A 112 -14.05 5.58 -8.32
C GLU A 112 -15.27 5.46 -7.41
N LYS A 113 -15.87 4.26 -7.33
CA LYS A 113 -16.97 3.98 -6.41
C LYS A 113 -16.57 4.29 -4.96
N PHE A 114 -15.39 3.83 -4.52
CA PHE A 114 -14.89 4.13 -3.16
C PHE A 114 -14.52 5.60 -2.97
N ARG A 115 -13.98 6.25 -4.00
CA ARG A 115 -13.64 7.69 -3.93
C ARG A 115 -14.88 8.57 -3.73
N THR A 116 -16.05 8.12 -4.19
CA THR A 116 -17.29 8.91 -4.22
C THR A 116 -18.33 8.47 -3.18
N ASP A 117 -18.30 7.21 -2.77
CA ASP A 117 -19.26 6.62 -1.82
C ASP A 117 -18.60 6.35 -0.46
N SER A 118 -18.83 7.28 0.48
CA SER A 118 -18.37 7.15 1.87
C SER A 118 -19.11 6.08 2.68
N SER A 119 -20.18 5.49 2.13
CA SER A 119 -20.97 4.47 2.83
C SER A 119 -20.36 3.07 2.73
N ILE A 120 -19.33 2.87 1.89
CA ILE A 120 -18.71 1.57 1.75
C ILE A 120 -17.89 1.25 3.01
N THR A 121 -18.54 0.52 3.90
CA THR A 121 -18.03 -0.02 5.14
C THR A 121 -17.87 -1.53 4.93
N GLY A 122 -16.63 -1.99 4.78
CA GLY A 122 -16.37 -3.42 4.59
C GLY A 122 -14.91 -3.79 4.37
N SER A 123 -14.58 -5.02 4.74
CA SER A 123 -13.26 -5.69 4.74
C SER A 123 -12.64 -5.94 3.34
N GLY A 124 -13.08 -5.20 2.31
CA GLY A 124 -12.68 -5.42 0.90
C GLY A 124 -11.41 -4.70 0.44
N CYS A 125 -10.86 -3.80 1.25
CA CYS A 125 -9.68 -2.97 0.95
C CYS A 125 -8.44 -3.79 0.52
N GLY A 126 -8.13 -4.84 1.28
CA GLY A 126 -7.03 -5.75 0.98
C GLY A 126 -7.30 -6.52 -0.31
N GLY A 127 -8.55 -6.93 -0.53
CA GLY A 127 -8.98 -7.60 -1.75
C GLY A 127 -8.84 -6.72 -2.98
N PHE A 128 -9.25 -5.44 -2.89
CA PHE A 128 -9.10 -4.46 -3.95
C PHE A 128 -7.62 -4.23 -4.29
N LEU A 129 -6.78 -3.94 -3.30
CA LEU A 129 -5.36 -3.68 -3.54
C LEU A 129 -4.66 -4.92 -4.12
N LYS A 130 -5.01 -6.12 -3.64
CA LYS A 130 -4.54 -7.38 -4.24
C LYS A 130 -4.97 -7.54 -5.70
N ALA A 131 -6.24 -7.26 -6.02
CA ALA A 131 -6.76 -7.33 -7.38
C ALA A 131 -6.08 -6.30 -8.29
N LEU A 132 -5.79 -5.09 -7.80
CA LEU A 132 -5.00 -4.11 -8.54
C LEU A 132 -3.57 -4.62 -8.79
N MET A 133 -2.91 -5.20 -7.79
CA MET A 133 -1.57 -5.79 -7.94
C MET A 133 -1.57 -6.93 -8.96
N GLU A 134 -2.63 -7.72 -9.03
CA GLU A 134 -2.84 -8.75 -10.05
C GLU A 134 -2.93 -8.16 -11.45
N VAL A 135 -3.77 -7.14 -11.66
CA VAL A 135 -3.90 -6.48 -12.96
C VAL A 135 -2.56 -5.88 -13.40
N LEU A 136 -1.84 -5.22 -12.50
CA LEU A 136 -0.50 -4.69 -12.77
C LEU A 136 0.53 -5.77 -13.06
N TYR A 137 0.44 -6.92 -12.38
CA TYR A 137 1.28 -8.08 -12.66
C TYR A 137 1.00 -8.63 -14.05
N ASN A 138 -0.27 -8.70 -14.46
CA ASN A 138 -0.65 -9.23 -15.76
C ASN A 138 -0.41 -8.24 -16.92
N CYS A 139 -0.28 -6.95 -16.63
CA CYS A 139 0.14 -5.97 -17.63
C CYS A 139 1.50 -6.33 -18.25
N PRO A 140 1.77 -5.89 -19.49
CA PRO A 140 3.09 -5.98 -20.09
C PRO A 140 4.21 -5.59 -19.13
N GLY A 141 5.30 -6.38 -19.09
CA GLY A 141 6.46 -6.06 -18.25
C GLY A 141 6.25 -6.16 -16.73
N GLY A 142 5.07 -6.59 -16.24
CA GLY A 142 4.79 -6.71 -14.80
C GLY A 142 5.65 -7.75 -14.09
N GLN A 143 6.21 -7.39 -12.92
CA GLN A 143 7.12 -8.24 -12.12
C GLN A 143 6.72 -8.38 -10.63
N GLY A 144 5.52 -7.94 -10.26
CA GLY A 144 5.02 -7.89 -8.88
C GLY A 144 5.13 -6.48 -8.31
N SER A 145 4.50 -6.24 -7.17
CA SER A 145 4.39 -4.89 -6.58
C SER A 145 5.05 -4.81 -5.21
N VAL A 146 5.51 -3.63 -4.84
CA VAL A 146 6.08 -3.33 -3.53
C VAL A 146 5.03 -2.60 -2.69
N VAL A 147 4.90 -2.99 -1.43
CA VAL A 147 4.04 -2.29 -0.46
C VAL A 147 4.92 -1.77 0.67
N THR A 148 4.81 -0.48 0.96
CA THR A 148 5.45 0.16 2.12
C THR A 148 4.38 0.74 3.03
N ILE A 149 4.44 0.42 4.31
CA ILE A 149 3.55 0.95 5.34
C ILE A 149 4.38 1.60 6.43
N ASP A 150 4.13 2.87 6.68
CA ASP A 150 4.70 3.60 7.81
C ASP A 150 3.71 3.65 8.98
N GLU A 151 4.25 3.65 10.21
CA GLU A 151 3.52 3.63 11.48
C GLU A 151 2.39 2.57 11.53
N TYR A 152 2.67 1.35 11.05
CA TYR A 152 1.64 0.31 10.88
C TYR A 152 0.94 -0.10 12.20
N ASP A 153 1.66 0.02 13.31
CA ASP A 153 1.21 -0.36 14.65
C ASP A 153 0.37 0.73 15.33
N LYS A 154 0.55 1.99 14.92
CA LYS A 154 -0.11 3.16 15.52
C LYS A 154 -1.63 3.06 15.67
N PRO A 155 -2.43 2.67 14.64
CA PRO A 155 -3.88 2.61 14.81
C PRO A 155 -4.33 1.54 15.79
N ILE A 156 -3.62 0.41 15.86
CA ILE A 156 -3.90 -0.67 16.81
C ILE A 156 -3.49 -0.21 18.22
N PHE A 157 -2.30 0.38 18.36
CA PHE A 157 -1.80 0.90 19.63
C PHE A 157 -2.73 1.97 20.21
N TYR A 158 -3.18 2.93 19.39
CA TYR A 158 -4.15 3.93 19.81
C TYR A 158 -5.42 3.28 20.35
N ALA A 159 -6.00 2.33 19.61
CA ALA A 159 -7.21 1.63 20.04
C ALA A 159 -7.04 0.96 21.41
N LEU A 160 -5.90 0.29 21.63
CA LEU A 160 -5.60 -0.43 22.87
C LEU A 160 -5.44 0.49 24.10
N HIS A 161 -4.96 1.71 23.92
CA HIS A 161 -4.59 2.58 25.03
C HIS A 161 -5.56 3.76 25.28
N GLU A 162 -6.47 4.04 24.36
CA GLU A 162 -7.43 5.13 24.53
C GLU A 162 -8.54 4.74 25.53
N LEU A 163 -8.73 5.61 26.54
CA LEU A 163 -9.67 5.37 27.66
C LEU A 163 -11.14 5.38 27.25
N GLY A 164 -11.46 5.86 26.04
CA GLY A 164 -12.83 5.97 25.53
C GLY A 164 -13.29 4.84 24.61
N ILE A 165 -12.45 3.83 24.33
CA ILE A 165 -12.76 2.75 23.39
C ILE A 165 -13.10 1.48 24.17
N SER A 166 -14.25 0.86 23.88
CA SER A 166 -14.67 -0.40 24.51
C SER A 166 -13.77 -1.57 24.07
N GLU A 167 -13.65 -2.61 24.89
CA GLU A 167 -12.89 -3.82 24.52
C GLU A 167 -13.37 -4.44 23.20
N GLU A 168 -14.69 -4.46 22.97
CA GLU A 168 -15.30 -4.94 21.73
C GLU A 168 -14.81 -4.09 20.52
N ALA A 169 -14.87 -2.77 20.63
CA ALA A 169 -14.41 -1.88 19.56
C ALA A 169 -12.89 -2.02 19.32
N ARG A 170 -12.09 -2.28 20.37
CA ARG A 170 -10.65 -2.55 20.23
C ARG A 170 -10.39 -3.81 19.42
N GLU A 171 -11.10 -4.89 19.74
CA GLU A 171 -10.99 -6.16 19.03
C GLU A 171 -11.39 -5.99 17.55
N ASP A 172 -12.48 -5.29 17.28
CA ASP A 172 -12.93 -5.04 15.91
C ASP A 172 -11.94 -4.19 15.11
N ILE A 173 -11.39 -3.14 15.70
CA ILE A 173 -10.34 -2.33 15.05
C ILE A 173 -9.11 -3.20 14.75
N ALA A 174 -8.64 -3.99 15.71
CA ALA A 174 -7.50 -4.89 15.52
C ALA A 174 -7.77 -5.92 14.41
N ASN A 175 -9.00 -6.42 14.33
CA ASN A 175 -9.45 -7.35 13.29
C ASN A 175 -9.42 -6.71 11.89
N VAL A 176 -9.87 -5.45 11.74
CA VAL A 176 -9.82 -4.72 10.47
C VAL A 176 -8.39 -4.64 9.93
N TYR A 177 -7.44 -4.16 10.74
CA TYR A 177 -6.05 -4.03 10.30
C TYR A 177 -5.37 -5.39 10.10
N SER A 178 -5.62 -6.36 10.98
CA SER A 178 -5.05 -7.71 10.87
C SER A 178 -5.50 -8.45 9.60
N GLN A 179 -6.79 -8.33 9.25
CA GLN A 179 -7.32 -8.89 7.99
C GLN A 179 -6.70 -8.21 6.76
N PHE A 180 -6.53 -6.89 6.80
CA PHE A 180 -5.85 -6.16 5.74
C PHE A 180 -4.40 -6.63 5.56
N TYR A 181 -3.60 -6.63 6.63
CA TYR A 181 -2.20 -7.05 6.57
C TYR A 181 -2.07 -8.51 6.14
N THR A 182 -2.94 -9.39 6.61
CA THR A 182 -2.96 -10.80 6.18
C THR A 182 -3.23 -10.92 4.69
N THR A 183 -4.22 -10.19 4.18
CA THR A 183 -4.56 -10.20 2.75
C THR A 183 -3.41 -9.70 1.89
N ILE A 184 -2.71 -8.64 2.31
CA ILE A 184 -1.69 -7.97 1.51
C ILE A 184 -0.31 -8.63 1.63
N PHE A 185 0.11 -9.07 2.81
CA PHE A 185 1.47 -9.56 3.06
C PHE A 185 1.58 -11.09 3.10
N LYS A 186 0.53 -11.80 3.55
CA LYS A 186 0.56 -13.26 3.64
C LYS A 186 -0.11 -13.92 2.43
N ASN A 187 -1.29 -13.43 2.05
CA ASN A 187 -2.16 -14.07 1.06
C ASN A 187 -2.10 -13.40 -0.32
N ASN A 188 -0.93 -12.90 -0.72
CA ASN A 188 -0.76 -12.13 -1.95
C ASN A 188 0.45 -12.58 -2.77
N LEU A 189 0.19 -13.39 -3.80
CA LEU A 189 1.23 -13.87 -4.72
C LEU A 189 1.80 -12.76 -5.62
N TYR A 190 1.16 -11.60 -5.67
CA TYR A 190 1.58 -10.45 -6.49
C TYR A 190 2.44 -9.45 -5.69
N LEU A 191 2.64 -9.69 -4.39
CA LEU A 191 3.58 -8.94 -3.57
C LEU A 191 5.01 -9.41 -3.85
N ARG A 192 5.85 -8.47 -4.30
CA ARG A 192 7.28 -8.68 -4.49
C ARG A 192 8.07 -8.42 -3.22
N LEU A 193 7.73 -7.34 -2.52
CA LEU A 193 8.40 -6.90 -1.31
C LEU A 193 7.41 -6.14 -0.43
N GLY A 194 7.38 -6.48 0.85
CA GLY A 194 6.63 -5.74 1.87
C GLY A 194 7.57 -5.11 2.87
N LEU A 195 7.42 -3.81 3.12
CA LEU A 195 8.11 -3.08 4.17
C LEU A 195 7.07 -2.49 5.12
N MET A 196 7.16 -2.81 6.40
CA MET A 196 6.30 -2.26 7.45
C MET A 196 7.20 -1.66 8.52
N VAL A 197 7.04 -0.37 8.80
CA VAL A 197 7.77 0.37 9.82
C VAL A 197 6.78 0.83 10.88
N GLY A 198 7.16 0.73 12.15
CA GLY A 198 6.35 1.10 13.29
C GLY A 198 7.23 1.44 14.49
N VAL A 199 6.68 2.22 15.42
CA VAL A 199 7.39 2.62 16.65
C VAL A 199 6.57 2.20 17.86
N PHE A 200 6.97 1.10 18.49
CA PHE A 200 6.54 0.79 19.85
C PHE A 200 7.14 1.82 20.81
N LYS A 201 6.45 2.93 21.05
CA LYS A 201 6.80 3.84 22.15
C LYS A 201 6.38 3.18 23.47
N VAL A 202 7.33 2.50 24.12
CA VAL A 202 7.16 2.08 25.52
C VAL A 202 7.27 3.35 26.40
N PRO A 203 6.24 3.75 27.15
CA PRO A 203 6.42 4.78 28.16
C PRO A 203 7.40 4.28 29.22
N LEU A 204 8.59 4.88 29.28
CA LEU A 204 9.61 4.63 30.31
C LEU A 204 9.13 5.00 31.74
N SER A 205 7.95 5.62 31.88
CA SER A 205 7.43 6.13 33.14
C SER A 205 6.73 5.10 34.04
N GLY A 206 6.94 3.80 33.82
CA GLY A 206 6.44 2.73 34.69
C GLY A 206 7.47 1.66 35.07
N VAL A 207 8.71 1.77 34.59
CA VAL A 207 9.79 0.77 34.82
C VAL A 207 10.90 1.31 35.74
N LEU A 208 10.87 2.59 36.12
CA LEU A 208 11.89 3.24 36.97
C LEU A 208 11.34 4.01 38.17
N SER A 209 10.21 3.59 38.71
CA SER A 209 9.77 3.93 40.07
C SER A 209 9.11 2.66 40.62
N GLU A 210 9.74 1.84 41.44
CA GLU A 210 10.40 2.15 42.70
C GLU A 210 11.63 1.23 42.90
N GLU A 211 12.68 1.79 43.49
CA GLU A 211 13.67 1.16 44.36
C GLU A 211 14.19 -0.25 44.00
N ASN A 212 15.39 -0.32 43.42
CA ASN A 212 16.42 -1.14 44.04
C ASN A 212 17.81 -0.55 43.79
N SER A 213 18.26 0.17 44.81
CA SER A 213 19.64 0.53 45.08
C SER A 213 20.47 -0.74 45.27
N ALA A 214 21.30 -1.11 44.30
CA ALA A 214 22.55 -1.84 44.55
C ALA A 214 23.47 -1.74 43.33
N ASN A 215 24.63 -1.13 43.55
CA ASN A 215 25.81 -1.23 42.70
C ASN A 215 26.10 -2.68 42.29
N VAL A 216 26.76 -2.89 41.15
CA VAL A 216 28.09 -3.52 41.03
C VAL A 216 28.39 -3.71 39.52
N PHE A 217 29.47 -3.04 39.09
CA PHE A 217 30.27 -3.10 37.83
C PHE A 217 29.62 -3.50 36.50
#